data_AF-A0A953HPX0-F1
#
_entry.id   AF-A0A953HPX0-F1
#
_cell.length_a   1.000
_cell.length_b   1.000
_cell.length_c   1.000
_cell.angle_alpha   90.00
_cell.angle_beta   90.00
_cell.angle_gamma   90.00
#
_symmetry.space_group_name_H-M   'P 1'
#
loop_
_entity.id
_entity.type
_entity.pdbx_description
1 polymer ?
#
loop_
_entity_poly.entity_id
_entity_poly.type
_entity_poly.pdbx_seq_one_letter_code
_entity_poly.pdbx_strand_id
1 'polypeptide(L)'
;MDNYASGLYYDNLMRVRTHHDLNQWFKIFLTGVIETARNGVKTFDGILHLQKEIDGKLKDIGARSGDAYKVVQYLYSHPIIEAQKVSEITGKTMRPAYNLIKVLEELDIITEITGAQRGRLYLFQEYVNLFND
;
A
#
# COMPACT_ATOMS: atom_id res chain seq x y z
N MET A 1 -13.87 12.95 -4.17
CA MET A 1 -14.80 13.20 -5.30
C MET A 1 -15.81 12.05 -5.30
N ASP A 2 -16.44 11.78 -4.15
CA ASP A 2 -16.91 10.42 -3.77
C ASP A 2 -18.39 10.33 -3.39
N ASN A 3 -19.20 11.33 -3.74
CA ASN A 3 -20.66 11.32 -3.45
C ASN A 3 -21.53 10.98 -4.66
N TYR A 4 -20.96 10.88 -5.86
CA TYR A 4 -21.71 10.57 -7.09
C TYR A 4 -21.85 9.06 -7.37
N ALA A 5 -20.87 8.24 -6.95
CA ALA A 5 -20.88 6.80 -7.21
C ALA A 5 -21.97 6.05 -6.43
N SER A 6 -22.22 6.42 -5.18
CA SER A 6 -23.26 5.79 -4.36
C SER A 6 -24.67 6.14 -4.86
N GLY A 7 -24.91 7.38 -5.27
CA GLY A 7 -26.20 7.81 -5.82
C GLY A 7 -26.58 7.05 -7.10
N LEU A 8 -25.63 6.92 -8.03
CA LEU A 8 -25.87 6.20 -9.29
C LEU A 8 -26.11 4.69 -9.07
N TYR A 9 -25.40 4.07 -8.14
CA TYR A 9 -25.59 2.66 -7.80
C TYR A 9 -27.00 2.39 -7.21
N TYR A 10 -27.42 3.22 -6.25
CA TYR A 10 -28.74 3.10 -5.63
C TYR A 10 -29.89 3.50 -6.58
N ASP A 11 -29.70 4.51 -7.43
CA ASP A 11 -30.69 4.90 -8.45
C ASP A 11 -30.90 3.80 -9.49
N ASN A 12 -29.84 3.11 -9.89
CA ASN A 12 -29.95 1.98 -10.81
C ASN A 12 -30.62 0.76 -10.16
N LEU A 13 -30.34 0.47 -8.90
CA LEU A 13 -31.07 -0.54 -8.11
C LEU A 13 -32.56 -0.19 -7.96
N MET A 14 -32.88 1.08 -7.74
CA MET A 14 -34.26 1.57 -7.69
C MET A 14 -34.97 1.48 -9.04
N ARG A 15 -34.27 1.72 -10.15
CA ARG A 15 -34.81 1.54 -11.51
C ARG A 15 -35.10 0.08 -11.85
N VAL A 16 -34.26 -0.86 -11.45
CA VAL A 16 -34.55 -2.30 -11.59
C VAL A 16 -35.84 -2.67 -10.87
N ARG A 17 -35.96 -2.21 -9.61
CA ARG A 17 -37.13 -2.48 -8.77
C ARG A 17 -38.42 -1.90 -9.33
N THR A 18 -38.36 -0.75 -10.02
CA THR A 18 -39.55 -0.02 -10.49
C THR A 18 -39.91 -0.30 -11.95
N HIS A 19 -38.94 -0.65 -12.80
CA HIS A 19 -39.12 -0.76 -14.26
C HIS A 19 -38.77 -2.16 -14.84
N HIS A 20 -38.43 -3.15 -14.00
CA HIS A 20 -38.02 -4.50 -14.43
C HIS A 20 -36.82 -4.54 -15.39
N ASP A 21 -35.97 -3.51 -15.39
CA ASP A 21 -34.82 -3.39 -16.31
C ASP A 21 -33.57 -4.10 -15.77
N LEU A 22 -33.68 -5.43 -15.65
CA LEU A 22 -32.58 -6.30 -15.24
C LEU A 22 -31.38 -6.20 -16.19
N ASN A 23 -31.64 -5.98 -17.48
CA ASN A 23 -30.59 -5.85 -18.50
C ASN A 23 -29.68 -4.65 -18.24
N GLN A 24 -30.25 -3.50 -17.86
CA GLN A 24 -29.47 -2.31 -17.51
C GLN A 24 -28.60 -2.53 -16.26
N TRP A 25 -29.13 -3.25 -15.25
CA TRP A 25 -28.36 -3.58 -14.06
C TRP A 25 -27.23 -4.57 -14.34
N PHE A 26 -27.47 -5.60 -15.16
CA PHE A 26 -26.41 -6.52 -15.59
C PHE A 26 -25.28 -5.77 -16.31
N LYS A 27 -25.60 -4.80 -17.17
CA LYS A 27 -24.57 -3.97 -17.83
C LYS A 27 -23.74 -3.19 -16.82
N ILE A 28 -24.36 -2.51 -15.85
CA ILE A 28 -23.65 -1.74 -14.82
C ILE A 28 -22.80 -2.64 -13.93
N PHE A 29 -23.34 -3.79 -13.52
CA PHE A 29 -22.61 -4.76 -12.72
C PHE A 29 -21.37 -5.28 -13.47
N LEU A 30 -21.53 -5.70 -14.72
CA LEU A 30 -20.42 -6.18 -15.55
C LEU A 30 -19.40 -5.08 -15.81
N THR A 31 -19.82 -3.82 -16.03
CA THR A 31 -18.91 -2.68 -16.12
C THR A 31 -18.11 -2.50 -14.83
N GLY A 32 -18.76 -2.52 -13.67
CA GLY A 32 -18.08 -2.43 -12.38
C GLY A 32 -17.08 -3.57 -12.13
N VAL A 33 -17.43 -4.80 -12.53
CA VAL A 33 -16.51 -5.95 -12.48
C VAL A 33 -15.31 -5.74 -13.39
N ILE A 34 -15.52 -5.28 -14.63
CA ILE A 34 -14.44 -5.01 -15.60
C ILE A 34 -13.52 -3.89 -15.08
N GLU A 35 -14.09 -2.80 -14.56
CA GLU A 35 -13.32 -1.68 -14.00
C GLU A 35 -12.52 -2.11 -12.78
N THR A 36 -13.13 -2.83 -11.84
CA THR A 36 -12.43 -3.34 -10.64
C THR A 36 -11.30 -4.30 -11.02
N ALA A 37 -11.52 -5.19 -11.99
CA ALA A 37 -10.49 -6.10 -12.48
C ALA A 37 -9.32 -5.34 -13.13
N ARG A 38 -9.61 -4.31 -13.93
CA ARG A 38 -8.57 -3.45 -14.54
C ARG A 38 -7.77 -2.68 -13.48
N ASN A 39 -8.43 -2.11 -12.48
CA ASN A 39 -7.77 -1.41 -11.38
C ASN A 39 -6.89 -2.37 -10.57
N GLY A 40 -7.37 -3.59 -10.32
CA GLY A 40 -6.59 -4.66 -9.67
C GLY A 40 -5.32 -5.02 -10.45
N VAL A 41 -5.43 -5.20 -11.77
CA VAL A 41 -4.25 -5.45 -12.64
C VAL A 41 -3.27 -4.28 -12.59
N LYS A 42 -3.75 -3.04 -12.73
CA LYS A 42 -2.90 -1.84 -12.67
C LYS A 42 -2.17 -1.73 -11.33
N THR A 43 -2.87 -1.96 -10.23
CA THR A 43 -2.28 -1.94 -8.87
C THR A 43 -1.21 -3.02 -8.74
N PHE A 44 -1.50 -4.25 -9.18
CA PHE A 44 -0.56 -5.36 -9.11
C PHE A 44 0.71 -5.10 -9.93
N ASP A 45 0.58 -4.59 -11.15
CA ASP A 45 1.73 -4.19 -11.98
C ASP A 45 2.56 -3.10 -11.29
N GLY A 46 1.91 -2.13 -10.64
CA GLY A 46 2.56 -1.11 -9.84
C GLY A 46 3.35 -1.70 -8.66
N ILE A 47 2.80 -2.69 -7.96
CA ILE A 47 3.49 -3.38 -6.85
C ILE A 47 4.73 -4.12 -7.37
N LEU A 48 4.65 -4.81 -8.51
CA LEU A 48 5.80 -5.49 -9.11
C LEU A 48 6.91 -4.53 -9.51
N HIS A 49 6.54 -3.35 -10.04
CA HIS A 49 7.49 -2.30 -10.37
C HIS A 49 8.20 -1.78 -9.11
N LEU A 50 7.42 -1.40 -8.09
CA LEU A 50 7.93 -0.94 -6.80
C LEU A 50 8.88 -1.97 -6.18
N GLN A 51 8.51 -3.25 -6.17
CA GLN A 51 9.35 -4.31 -5.63
C GLN A 51 10.72 -4.37 -6.32
N LYS A 52 10.75 -4.22 -7.65
CA LYS A 52 12.00 -4.20 -8.42
C LYS A 52 12.86 -2.98 -8.12
N GLU A 53 12.26 -1.80 -7.94
CA GLU A 53 12.98 -0.58 -7.58
C GLU A 53 13.59 -0.68 -6.18
N ILE A 54 12.81 -1.15 -5.21
CA ILE A 54 13.27 -1.43 -3.85
C ILE A 54 14.40 -2.44 -3.86
N ASP A 55 14.29 -3.53 -4.63
CA ASP A 55 15.37 -4.52 -4.76
C ASP A 55 16.66 -3.91 -5.32
N GLY A 56 16.54 -2.90 -6.19
CA GLY A 56 17.67 -2.09 -6.63
C GLY A 56 18.29 -1.30 -5.47
N LYS A 57 17.48 -0.49 -4.77
CA LYS A 57 17.90 0.35 -3.64
C LYS A 57 18.58 -0.47 -2.53
N LEU A 58 18.06 -1.68 -2.24
CA LEU A 58 18.55 -2.54 -1.15
C LEU A 58 19.84 -3.31 -1.49
N LYS A 59 20.20 -3.46 -2.77
CA LYS A 59 21.47 -4.11 -3.15
C LYS A 59 22.68 -3.27 -2.76
N ASP A 60 22.55 -1.95 -2.80
CA ASP A 60 23.68 -1.03 -2.65
C ASP A 60 24.08 -0.77 -1.18
N ILE A 61 23.29 -1.22 -0.21
CA ILE A 61 23.55 -1.00 1.23
C ILE A 61 24.43 -2.08 1.90
N GLY A 62 25.00 -3.00 1.12
CA GLY A 62 26.03 -3.95 1.56
C GLY A 62 25.57 -4.89 2.69
N ALA A 63 26.34 -4.95 3.79
CA ALA A 63 26.12 -5.90 4.89
C ALA A 63 24.77 -5.75 5.61
N ARG A 64 24.07 -4.62 5.44
CA ARG A 64 22.75 -4.37 6.06
C ARG A 64 21.58 -4.85 5.20
N SER A 65 21.84 -5.27 3.96
CA SER A 65 20.82 -5.67 2.99
C SER A 65 19.86 -6.72 3.55
N GLY A 66 20.36 -7.78 4.19
CA GLY A 66 19.50 -8.86 4.69
C GLY A 66 18.45 -8.43 5.73
N ASP A 67 18.81 -7.52 6.64
CA ASP A 67 17.86 -7.02 7.64
C ASP A 67 16.90 -5.98 7.04
N ALA A 68 17.37 -5.14 6.12
CA ALA A 68 16.50 -4.24 5.36
C ALA A 68 15.45 -5.01 4.55
N TYR A 69 15.85 -6.08 3.87
CA TYR A 69 14.98 -6.96 3.12
C TYR A 69 13.84 -7.52 3.98
N LYS A 70 14.15 -8.01 5.19
CA LYS A 70 13.11 -8.54 6.10
C LYS A 70 12.09 -7.46 6.50
N VAL A 71 12.57 -6.25 6.78
CA VAL A 71 11.70 -5.12 7.16
C VAL A 71 10.81 -4.73 5.99
N VAL A 72 11.35 -4.61 4.77
CA VAL A 72 10.53 -4.23 3.60
C VAL A 72 9.54 -5.33 3.22
N GLN A 73 9.91 -6.61 3.35
CA GLN A 73 8.96 -7.72 3.19
C GLN A 73 7.80 -7.63 4.18
N TYR A 74 8.07 -7.26 5.43
CA TYR A 74 7.01 -7.02 6.41
C TYR A 74 6.11 -5.84 6.03
N LEU A 75 6.68 -4.75 5.50
CA LEU A 75 5.95 -3.54 5.12
C LEU A 75 4.91 -3.76 4.02
N TYR A 76 5.09 -4.73 3.12
CA TYR A 76 4.07 -5.09 2.13
C TYR A 76 2.77 -5.65 2.74
N SER A 77 2.81 -6.14 3.98
CA SER A 77 1.60 -6.58 4.72
C SER A 77 1.17 -5.58 5.80
N HIS A 78 2.13 -4.80 6.32
CA HIS A 78 1.91 -3.82 7.38
C HIS A 78 2.63 -2.52 7.00
N PRO A 79 1.99 -1.63 6.22
CA PRO A 79 2.68 -0.49 5.62
C PRO A 79 3.15 0.56 6.64
N ILE A 80 2.77 0.43 7.91
CA ILE A 80 3.20 1.30 8.99
C ILE A 80 4.04 0.47 9.97
N ILE A 81 5.20 1.01 10.35
CA ILE A 81 6.12 0.35 11.28
C ILE A 81 6.69 1.34 12.30
N GLU A 82 7.12 0.81 13.44
CA GLU A 82 7.86 1.54 14.47
C GLU A 82 9.19 0.84 14.79
N ALA A 83 10.10 1.55 15.48
CA ALA A 83 11.43 1.04 15.81
C ALA A 83 11.42 -0.25 16.62
N GLN A 84 10.42 -0.44 17.49
CA GLN A 84 10.28 -1.65 18.28
C GLN A 84 10.02 -2.87 17.37
N LYS A 85 9.12 -2.73 16.38
CA LYS A 85 8.84 -3.80 15.41
C LYS A 85 10.05 -4.12 14.53
N VAL A 86 10.84 -3.11 14.13
CA VAL A 86 12.11 -3.34 13.40
C VAL A 86 13.11 -4.14 14.25
N SER A 87 13.22 -3.82 15.53
CA SER A 87 14.06 -4.56 16.48
C SER A 87 13.63 -6.04 16.56
N GLU A 88 12.33 -6.31 16.66
CA GLU A 88 11.77 -7.66 16.66
C GLU A 88 12.05 -8.43 15.37
N ILE A 89 11.79 -7.83 14.19
CA ILE A 89 11.99 -8.47 12.88
C ILE A 89 13.46 -8.83 12.63
N THR A 90 14.37 -7.95 13.05
CA THR A 90 15.81 -8.13 12.80
C THR A 90 16.51 -8.93 13.91
N GLY A 91 15.85 -9.13 15.06
CA GLY A 91 16.46 -9.72 16.26
C GLY A 91 17.60 -8.87 16.84
N LYS A 92 17.61 -7.56 16.56
CA LYS A 92 18.64 -6.62 17.00
C LYS A 92 18.11 -5.72 18.10
N THR A 93 19.01 -5.11 18.87
CA THR A 93 18.63 -4.09 19.86
C THR A 93 18.14 -2.80 19.18
N MET A 94 17.58 -1.88 19.96
CA MET A 94 16.98 -0.65 19.44
C MET A 94 17.94 0.24 18.63
N ARG A 95 19.22 0.31 19.00
CA ARG A 95 20.18 1.19 18.32
C ARG A 95 20.42 0.77 16.85
N PRO A 96 20.73 -0.50 16.54
CA PRO A 96 20.73 -1.00 15.16
C PRO A 96 19.40 -0.81 14.44
N ALA A 97 18.26 -0.98 15.11
CA ALA A 97 16.94 -0.78 14.51
C ALA A 97 16.74 0.68 14.06
N TYR A 98 17.07 1.67 14.90
CA TYR A 98 17.03 3.09 14.52
C TYR A 98 18.00 3.43 13.38
N ASN A 99 19.20 2.83 13.37
CA ASN A 99 20.14 3.02 12.26
C ASN A 99 19.59 2.45 10.95
N LEU A 100 18.89 1.31 10.98
CA LEU A 100 18.26 0.73 9.81
C LEU A 100 17.09 1.58 9.32
N ILE A 101 16.25 2.09 10.23
CA ILE A 101 15.18 3.04 9.90
C ILE A 101 15.74 4.25 9.18
N LYS A 102 16.81 4.87 9.69
CA LYS A 102 17.46 6.02 9.06
C LYS A 102 17.90 5.71 7.63
N VAL A 103 18.46 4.52 7.39
CA VAL A 103 18.85 4.09 6.03
C VAL A 103 17.61 3.92 5.13
N LEU A 104 16.53 3.32 5.63
CA LEU A 104 15.30 3.15 4.84
C LEU A 104 14.62 4.50 4.53
N GLU A 105 14.69 5.47 5.45
CA GLU A 105 14.25 6.85 5.20
C GLU A 105 15.15 7.55 4.17
N GLU A 106 16.48 7.41 4.27
CA GLU A 106 17.43 7.98 3.30
C GLU A 106 17.29 7.40 1.89
N LEU A 107 16.70 6.20 1.77
CA LEU A 107 16.36 5.56 0.50
C LEU A 107 14.94 5.88 0.01
N ASP A 108 14.22 6.77 0.71
CA ASP A 108 12.82 7.12 0.46
C ASP A 108 11.86 5.91 0.45
N ILE A 109 12.21 4.84 1.19
CA ILE A 109 11.36 3.63 1.30
C ILE A 109 10.27 3.85 2.35
N ILE A 110 10.60 4.54 3.44
CA ILE A 110 9.66 4.87 4.50
C ILE A 110 9.74 6.36 4.84
N THR A 111 8.64 6.91 5.34
CA THR A 111 8.55 8.31 5.76
C THR A 111 7.94 8.40 7.15
N GLU A 112 8.53 9.20 8.03
CA GLU A 112 7.97 9.49 9.36
C GLU A 112 6.66 10.28 9.23
N ILE A 113 5.61 9.86 9.96
CA ILE A 113 4.25 10.44 9.83
C ILE A 113 3.67 11.03 11.12
N THR A 114 4.37 10.95 12.25
CA THR A 114 3.86 11.40 13.55
C THR A 114 4.36 12.79 13.97
N GLY A 115 5.51 13.23 13.48
CA GLY A 115 6.18 14.45 13.93
C GLY A 115 6.68 14.39 15.39
N ALA A 116 6.62 13.23 16.04
CA ALA A 116 6.91 13.08 17.46
C ALA A 116 8.42 12.90 17.73
N GLN A 117 8.85 13.15 18.97
CA GLN A 117 10.23 12.86 19.40
C GLN A 117 10.44 11.38 19.80
N ARG A 118 9.38 10.68 20.20
CA ARG A 118 9.40 9.28 20.64
C ARG A 118 8.15 8.57 20.11
N GLY A 119 8.22 7.24 19.94
CA GLY A 119 7.10 6.47 19.41
C GLY A 119 6.76 6.83 17.96
N ARG A 120 7.78 7.15 17.16
CA ARG A 120 7.61 7.51 15.75
C ARG A 120 7.06 6.32 14.95
N LEU A 121 6.10 6.62 14.09
CA LEU A 121 5.58 5.71 13.08
C LEU A 121 6.12 6.11 11.72
N TYR A 122 6.44 5.11 10.91
CA TYR A 122 7.00 5.25 9.59
C TYR A 122 6.11 4.54 8.59
N LEU A 123 5.76 5.22 7.50
CA LEU A 123 4.84 4.74 6.48
C LEU A 123 5.60 4.39 5.21
N PHE A 124 5.30 3.22 4.63
CA PHE A 124 5.70 2.84 3.28
C PHE A 124 4.81 3.55 2.25
N GLN A 125 5.08 4.85 2.07
CA GLN A 125 4.19 5.76 1.36
C GLN A 125 3.97 5.36 -0.10
N GLU A 126 5.03 4.98 -0.81
CA GLU A 126 4.95 4.57 -2.22
C GLU A 126 4.02 3.36 -2.40
N TYR A 127 4.08 2.38 -1.49
CA TYR A 127 3.20 1.21 -1.54
C TYR A 127 1.73 1.56 -1.30
N VAL A 128 1.43 2.38 -0.29
CA VAL A 128 0.05 2.78 0.01
C VAL A 128 -0.55 3.62 -1.12
N ASN A 129 0.26 4.43 -1.79
CA ASN A 129 -0.19 5.25 -2.92
C ASN A 129 -0.68 4.42 -4.11
N LEU A 130 -0.21 3.17 -4.27
CA LEU A 130 -0.67 2.27 -5.34
C LEU A 130 -2.16 1.91 -5.22
N PHE A 131 -2.78 2.13 -4.06
CA PHE A 131 -4.19 1.82 -3.80
C PHE A 131 -5.11 3.04 -3.85
N ASN A 132 -4.57 4.26 -4.03
CA ASN A 132 -5.32 5.51 -3.98
C ASN A 132 -5.68 6.08 -5.37
N ASP A 133 -5.59 5.25 -6.41
CA ASP A 133 -5.87 5.58 -7.82
C ASP A 133 -7.27 5.16 -8.28
#